data_AF-A0A3N2RKY8-F1
#
_entry.id   AF-A0A3N2RKY8-F1
#
_cell.length_a   1.000
_cell.length_b   1.000
_cell.length_c   1.000
_cell.angle_alpha   90.00
_cell.angle_beta   90.00
_cell.angle_gamma   90.00
#
_symmetry.space_group_name_H-M   'P 1'
#
loop_
_entity.id
_entity.type
_entity.pdbx_description
1 polymer ?
#
loop_
_entity_poly.entity_id
_entity_poly.type
_entity_poly.pdbx_seq_one_letter_code
_entity_poly.pdbx_strand_id
1 'polypeptide(L)'
;MEQERIRRLAGLLAAGGRARDAQAEAMTDEGVAAAPAPSGRTLDVVEQALSAPPDDVDEAQWRAAREQLLTHAQNGLVKLQRGDLQLDADEGCAMEAVIISDGTRPSFLLCDGEIDPNDRFIGSWAGSVAAAQALGIAKLAAAVGRIQPKNGHAARYVGTGTLIDRDAGLVLTNYHVIEQAQQNYGVAMTRNGDRLSVDGWLEIDFVGESCSLRTQRFRIVEVALPQGYGSTFHGIDAAVARIEPLPDSPALPDPVPSLSAEAAYANGAISSLALIGFPAQPALQDGKDVDWNFVLRVLFGNRFGVKRLAPGQFTLPLGSHALDQGRRAIGHDATTFGGASGSLVMSWLDDRTPSFALHFGGTTGASNYALSFAAERDALGAIGARF
;
A
#
# COMPACT_ATOMS: atom_id res chain seq x y z
N MET A 1 12.78 -19.45 0.55
CA MET A 1 11.73 -18.42 0.46
C MET A 1 10.76 -18.52 1.63
N GLU A 2 10.12 -19.67 1.88
CA GLU A 2 9.14 -19.81 2.98
C GLU A 2 9.72 -19.59 4.40
N GLN A 3 10.88 -20.18 4.72
CA GLN A 3 11.53 -19.92 6.01
C GLN A 3 11.95 -18.45 6.21
N GLU A 4 12.32 -17.76 5.13
CA GLU A 4 12.73 -16.35 5.20
C GLU A 4 11.51 -15.45 5.43
N ARG A 5 10.38 -15.78 4.77
CA ARG A 5 9.07 -15.17 5.03
C ARG A 5 8.68 -15.32 6.51
N ILE A 6 8.78 -16.53 7.06
CA ILE A 6 8.39 -16.81 8.46
C ILE A 6 9.32 -16.07 9.45
N ARG A 7 10.63 -16.00 9.18
CA ARG A 7 11.56 -15.18 9.99
C ARG A 7 11.19 -13.71 9.99
N ARG A 8 10.78 -13.16 8.85
CA ARG A 8 10.33 -11.77 8.75
C ARG A 8 9.03 -11.54 9.50
N LEU A 9 8.06 -12.45 9.38
CA LEU A 9 6.82 -12.40 10.18
C LEU A 9 7.11 -12.38 11.67
N ALA A 10 8.01 -13.27 12.14
CA ALA A 10 8.45 -13.29 13.53
C ALA A 10 9.11 -11.95 13.94
N GLY A 11 9.97 -11.40 13.08
CA GLY A 11 10.60 -10.10 13.29
C GLY A 11 9.60 -8.94 13.39
N LEU A 12 8.60 -8.91 12.52
CA LEU A 12 7.53 -7.90 12.51
C LEU A 12 6.69 -7.98 13.80
N LEU A 13 6.26 -9.18 14.18
CA LEU A 13 5.49 -9.40 15.42
C LEU A 13 6.30 -9.01 16.67
N ALA A 14 7.60 -9.27 16.67
CA ALA A 14 8.49 -8.87 17.75
C ALA A 14 8.78 -7.35 17.79
N ALA A 15 8.86 -6.70 16.63
CA ALA A 15 8.99 -5.24 16.52
C ALA A 15 7.72 -4.53 17.01
N GLY A 16 6.53 -5.05 16.66
CA GLY A 16 5.25 -4.57 17.17
C GLY A 16 5.16 -4.64 18.70
N GLY A 17 5.68 -5.71 19.31
CA GLY A 17 5.83 -5.80 20.77
C GLY A 17 6.77 -4.74 21.34
N ARG A 18 7.95 -4.58 20.75
CA ARG A 18 8.96 -3.60 21.22
C ARG A 18 8.53 -2.15 21.06
N ALA A 19 7.90 -1.76 19.94
CA ALA A 19 7.41 -0.39 19.75
C ALA A 19 6.36 0.01 20.80
N ARG A 20 5.63 -0.97 21.36
CA ARG A 20 4.67 -0.76 22.46
C ARG A 20 5.37 -0.66 23.82
N ASP A 21 6.43 -1.42 24.03
CA ASP A 21 7.23 -1.36 25.27
C ASP A 21 8.19 -0.13 25.29
N ALA A 22 8.59 0.37 24.12
CA ALA A 22 9.54 1.47 23.93
C ALA A 22 8.93 2.89 24.03
N GLN A 23 7.81 3.06 24.74
CA GLN A 23 7.51 4.37 25.36
C GLN A 23 8.55 4.78 26.43
N ALA A 24 9.55 3.93 26.67
CA ALA A 24 10.83 4.29 27.27
C ALA A 24 11.99 3.77 26.38
N GLU A 25 12.92 4.67 26.08
CA GLU A 25 14.28 4.44 25.55
C GLU A 25 14.46 4.41 24.01
N ALA A 26 15.19 5.42 23.55
CA ALA A 26 15.76 5.54 22.22
C ALA A 26 16.82 4.45 22.00
N MET A 27 16.78 3.76 20.84
CA MET A 27 17.76 2.75 20.51
C MET A 27 18.58 3.08 19.26
N THR A 28 19.88 2.99 19.48
CA THR A 28 21.00 2.98 18.56
C THR A 28 21.11 1.67 17.77
N ASP A 29 21.85 1.80 16.68
CA ASP A 29 22.25 0.84 15.65
C ASP A 29 22.98 -0.41 16.19
N GLU A 30 22.40 -1.60 16.00
CA GLU A 30 23.15 -2.87 16.01
C GLU A 30 22.54 -3.88 15.01
N GLY A 31 23.44 -4.60 14.33
CA GLY A 31 23.17 -5.47 13.20
C GLY A 31 22.19 -6.63 13.46
N VAL A 32 21.89 -7.33 12.37
CA VAL A 32 20.86 -8.39 12.25
C VAL A 32 21.08 -9.52 13.26
N ALA A 33 20.61 -9.33 14.49
CA ALA A 33 20.44 -10.35 15.50
C ALA A 33 19.26 -11.26 15.14
N ALA A 34 19.26 -12.48 15.66
CA ALA A 34 18.11 -13.39 15.55
C ALA A 34 16.82 -12.67 16.00
N ALA A 35 15.75 -12.77 15.20
CA ALA A 35 14.48 -12.14 15.53
C ALA A 35 14.03 -12.62 16.93
N PRO A 36 13.86 -11.73 17.92
CA PRO A 36 13.40 -12.13 19.24
C PRO A 36 11.98 -12.69 19.15
N ALA A 37 11.62 -13.56 20.11
CA ALA A 37 10.31 -14.18 20.15
C ALA A 37 9.19 -13.11 20.27
N PRO A 38 8.05 -13.28 19.56
CA PRO A 38 6.91 -12.38 19.71
C PRO A 38 6.30 -12.50 21.12
N SER A 39 5.90 -11.38 21.71
CA SER A 39 5.41 -11.34 23.10
C SER A 39 4.03 -12.00 23.25
N GLY A 40 3.71 -12.53 24.44
CA GLY A 40 2.36 -13.01 24.77
C GLY A 40 1.27 -11.92 24.66
N ARG A 41 1.66 -10.64 24.75
CA ARG A 41 0.76 -9.48 24.64
C ARG A 41 0.20 -9.23 23.24
N THR A 42 0.75 -9.88 22.21
CA THR A 42 0.31 -9.65 20.82
C THR A 42 -1.15 -10.09 20.63
N LEU A 43 -1.57 -11.22 21.20
CA LEU A 43 -2.96 -11.68 21.11
C LEU A 43 -3.90 -10.81 21.94
N ASP A 44 -3.49 -10.36 23.12
CA ASP A 44 -4.31 -9.46 23.95
C ASP A 44 -4.70 -8.20 23.16
N VAL A 45 -3.76 -7.62 22.40
CA VAL A 45 -4.01 -6.44 21.55
C VAL A 45 -4.96 -6.78 20.40
N VAL A 46 -4.77 -7.91 19.72
CA VAL A 46 -5.69 -8.36 18.66
C VAL A 46 -7.09 -8.58 19.24
N GLU A 47 -7.20 -9.23 20.39
CA GLU A 47 -8.48 -9.47 21.05
C GLU A 47 -9.19 -8.17 21.44
N GLN A 48 -8.44 -7.18 21.93
CA GLN A 48 -8.95 -5.86 22.26
C GLN A 48 -9.41 -5.10 21.00
N ALA A 49 -8.59 -5.07 19.94
CA ALA A 49 -8.93 -4.41 18.68
C ALA A 49 -10.14 -5.05 17.99
N LEU A 50 -10.33 -6.36 18.20
CA LEU A 50 -11.43 -7.15 17.66
C LEU A 50 -12.55 -7.42 18.68
N SER A 51 -12.65 -6.59 19.73
CA SER A 51 -13.63 -6.78 20.80
C SER A 51 -15.09 -6.55 20.37
N ALA A 52 -15.30 -5.76 19.31
CA ALA A 52 -16.62 -5.49 18.74
C ALA A 52 -16.61 -5.57 17.19
N PRO A 53 -17.71 -6.02 16.57
CA PRO A 53 -17.86 -6.01 15.12
C PRO A 53 -17.93 -4.57 14.56
N PRO A 54 -17.50 -4.35 13.31
CA PRO A 54 -17.87 -3.14 12.55
C PRO A 54 -19.39 -3.03 12.38
N ASP A 55 -19.90 -1.81 12.25
CA ASP A 55 -21.34 -1.51 12.17
C ASP A 55 -22.09 -2.25 11.04
N ASP A 56 -21.38 -2.60 9.97
CA ASP A 56 -21.89 -3.22 8.74
C ASP A 56 -21.63 -4.73 8.65
N VAL A 57 -21.19 -5.36 9.75
CA VAL A 57 -20.85 -6.78 9.80
C VAL A 57 -21.79 -7.54 10.71
N ASP A 58 -22.32 -8.67 10.23
CA ASP A 58 -23.13 -9.58 11.03
C ASP A 58 -22.34 -10.13 12.22
N GLU A 59 -22.94 -10.07 13.41
CA GLU A 59 -22.26 -10.43 14.66
C GLU A 59 -21.86 -11.92 14.70
N ALA A 60 -22.67 -12.81 14.12
CA ALA A 60 -22.36 -14.23 14.09
C ALA A 60 -21.19 -14.52 13.14
N GLN A 61 -21.18 -13.89 11.96
CA GLN A 61 -20.04 -13.95 11.03
C GLN A 61 -18.78 -13.37 11.66
N TRP A 62 -18.88 -12.24 12.35
CA TRP A 62 -17.76 -11.63 13.08
C TRP A 62 -17.16 -12.56 14.11
N ARG A 63 -17.99 -13.15 14.98
CA ARG A 63 -17.53 -14.09 16.01
C ARG A 63 -16.84 -15.29 15.39
N ALA A 64 -17.41 -15.86 14.33
CA ALA A 64 -16.80 -16.98 13.61
C ALA A 64 -15.43 -16.62 13.01
N ALA A 65 -15.33 -15.48 12.32
CA ALA A 65 -14.05 -15.02 11.75
C ALA A 65 -13.00 -14.74 12.83
N ARG A 66 -13.40 -14.10 13.94
CA ARG A 66 -12.53 -13.81 15.09
C ARG A 66 -12.01 -15.09 15.73
N GLU A 67 -12.86 -16.09 15.93
CA GLU A 67 -12.48 -17.38 16.51
C GLU A 67 -11.47 -18.13 15.63
N GLN A 68 -11.68 -18.15 14.32
CA GLN A 68 -10.74 -18.74 13.35
C GLN A 68 -9.39 -18.02 13.41
N LEU A 69 -9.37 -16.68 13.39
CA LEU A 69 -8.14 -15.91 13.52
C LEU A 69 -7.39 -16.26 14.81
N LEU A 70 -8.05 -16.15 15.97
CA LEU A 70 -7.37 -16.31 17.27
C LEU A 70 -6.84 -17.72 17.46
N THR A 71 -7.56 -18.74 17.02
CA THR A 71 -7.14 -20.13 17.13
C THR A 71 -5.85 -20.39 16.36
N HIS A 72 -5.81 -20.02 15.08
CA HIS A 72 -4.62 -20.23 14.25
C HIS A 72 -3.48 -19.27 14.62
N ALA A 73 -3.80 -18.06 15.08
CA ALA A 73 -2.81 -17.10 15.55
C ALA A 73 -2.10 -17.58 16.82
N GLN A 74 -2.84 -18.16 17.77
CA GLN A 74 -2.29 -18.72 19.00
C GLN A 74 -1.32 -19.87 18.72
N ASN A 75 -1.67 -20.76 17.78
CA ASN A 75 -0.81 -21.86 17.38
C ASN A 75 0.49 -21.37 16.74
N GLY A 76 0.39 -20.44 15.78
CA GLY A 76 1.55 -19.86 15.12
C GLY A 76 2.47 -19.10 16.08
N LEU A 77 1.91 -18.27 16.97
CA LEU A 77 2.70 -17.51 17.94
C LEU A 77 3.45 -18.42 18.93
N VAL A 78 2.84 -19.52 19.39
CA VAL A 78 3.51 -20.50 20.27
C VAL A 78 4.69 -21.15 19.57
N LYS A 79 4.56 -21.48 18.28
CA LYS A 79 5.68 -22.00 17.47
C LYS A 79 6.80 -20.97 17.35
N LEU A 80 6.47 -19.74 16.95
CA LEU A 80 7.45 -18.66 16.82
C LEU A 80 8.16 -18.33 18.14
N GLN A 81 7.44 -18.35 19.27
CA GLN A 81 8.02 -18.15 20.61
C GLN A 81 9.04 -19.23 21.00
N ARG A 82 8.86 -20.45 20.49
CA ARG A 82 9.78 -21.58 20.68
C ARG A 82 10.92 -21.58 19.66
N GLY A 83 10.96 -20.60 18.75
CA GLY A 83 11.91 -20.55 17.64
C GLY A 83 11.58 -21.54 16.52
N ASP A 84 10.39 -22.12 16.52
CA ASP A 84 9.91 -22.98 15.45
C ASP A 84 9.39 -22.12 14.29
N LEU A 85 10.14 -22.13 13.20
CA LEU A 85 9.85 -21.38 11.98
C LEU A 85 9.06 -22.22 10.95
N GLN A 86 8.47 -23.34 11.37
CA GLN A 86 7.60 -24.16 10.53
C GLN A 86 6.13 -23.87 10.86
N LEU A 87 5.61 -22.82 10.23
CA LEU A 87 4.18 -22.52 10.23
C LEU A 87 3.51 -23.30 9.10
N ASP A 88 2.32 -23.85 9.36
CA ASP A 88 1.47 -24.33 8.29
C ASP A 88 0.79 -23.15 7.54
N ALA A 89 0.05 -23.46 6.48
CA ALA A 89 -0.57 -22.45 5.64
C ALA A 89 -1.57 -21.56 6.42
N ASP A 90 -2.35 -22.14 7.33
CA ASP A 90 -3.34 -21.41 8.11
C ASP A 90 -2.70 -20.54 9.18
N GLU A 91 -1.69 -21.06 9.87
CA GLU A 91 -0.89 -20.29 10.82
C GLU A 91 -0.17 -19.12 10.13
N GLY A 92 0.39 -19.36 8.93
CA GLY A 92 1.01 -18.30 8.12
C GLY A 92 0.04 -17.19 7.74
N CYS A 93 -1.17 -17.54 7.30
CA CYS A 93 -2.23 -16.57 6.99
C CYS A 93 -2.71 -15.82 8.25
N ALA A 94 -2.84 -16.53 9.38
CA ALA A 94 -3.18 -15.94 10.67
C ALA A 94 -2.15 -14.90 11.12
N MET A 95 -0.85 -15.16 10.93
CA MET A 95 0.20 -14.21 11.31
C MET A 95 0.12 -12.91 10.50
N GLU A 96 -0.18 -12.99 9.20
CA GLU A 96 -0.40 -11.79 8.37
C GLU A 96 -1.63 -11.00 8.86
N ALA A 97 -2.72 -11.70 9.19
CA ALA A 97 -3.93 -11.07 9.72
C ALA A 97 -3.70 -10.42 11.10
N VAL A 98 -2.88 -11.03 11.96
CA VAL A 98 -2.46 -10.46 13.26
C VAL A 98 -1.69 -9.16 13.06
N ILE A 99 -0.72 -9.12 12.15
CA ILE A 99 0.12 -7.94 11.89
C ILE A 99 -0.71 -6.71 11.48
N ILE A 100 -1.82 -6.93 10.78
CA ILE A 100 -2.73 -5.86 10.42
C ILE A 100 -3.65 -5.53 11.61
N SER A 101 -4.17 -6.54 12.30
CA SER A 101 -5.17 -6.39 13.37
C SER A 101 -4.60 -5.87 14.69
N ASP A 102 -3.30 -6.04 14.92
CA ASP A 102 -2.62 -5.56 16.13
C ASP A 102 -2.08 -4.12 15.97
N GLY A 103 -2.28 -3.50 14.81
CA GLY A 103 -1.85 -2.14 14.52
C GLY A 103 -0.34 -1.98 14.28
N THR A 104 0.42 -3.07 14.13
CA THR A 104 1.85 -2.98 13.78
C THR A 104 2.03 -2.45 12.37
N ARG A 105 1.23 -2.93 11.41
CA ARG A 105 1.20 -2.45 10.02
C ARG A 105 -0.23 -2.10 9.59
N PRO A 106 -0.81 -1.01 10.12
CA PRO A 106 -2.20 -0.68 9.87
C PRO A 106 -2.42 -0.24 8.42
N SER A 107 -3.68 -0.23 8.01
CA SER A 107 -4.11 0.34 6.74
C SER A 107 -5.38 1.15 7.00
N PHE A 108 -5.19 2.44 7.25
CA PHE A 108 -6.23 3.35 7.72
C PHE A 108 -7.17 3.74 6.59
N LEU A 109 -8.47 3.66 6.84
CA LEU A 109 -9.47 4.23 5.93
C LEU A 109 -9.33 5.75 5.92
N LEU A 110 -9.42 6.33 4.72
CA LEU A 110 -9.51 7.78 4.58
C LEU A 110 -10.97 8.19 4.40
N CYS A 111 -11.33 9.30 5.04
CA CYS A 111 -12.59 9.99 4.85
C CYS A 111 -12.34 11.50 4.74
N ASP A 112 -12.75 12.08 3.62
CA ASP A 112 -12.40 13.45 3.22
C ASP A 112 -10.87 13.70 3.30
N GLY A 113 -10.09 12.68 2.94
CA GLY A 113 -8.63 12.67 3.01
C GLY A 113 -8.02 12.49 4.41
N GLU A 114 -8.83 12.37 5.46
CA GLU A 114 -8.40 12.30 6.85
C GLU A 114 -8.51 10.88 7.43
N ILE A 115 -7.70 10.60 8.46
CA ILE A 115 -7.75 9.35 9.24
C ILE A 115 -8.64 9.60 10.47
N ASP A 116 -9.48 8.64 10.83
CA ASP A 116 -10.24 8.69 12.08
C ASP A 116 -9.27 8.59 13.28
N PRO A 117 -9.17 9.62 14.15
CA PRO A 117 -8.32 9.57 15.34
C PRO A 117 -8.73 8.47 16.34
N ASN A 118 -9.93 7.91 16.21
CA ASN A 118 -10.44 6.80 17.01
C ASN A 118 -10.38 5.45 16.28
N ASP A 119 -9.66 5.35 15.15
CA ASP A 119 -9.50 4.07 14.45
C ASP A 119 -8.97 3.02 15.43
N ARG A 120 -9.66 1.87 15.50
CA ARG A 120 -9.33 0.77 16.44
C ARG A 120 -7.92 0.20 16.27
N PHE A 121 -7.29 0.42 15.11
CA PHE A 121 -5.93 -0.02 14.81
C PHE A 121 -4.90 1.12 14.94
N ILE A 122 -5.30 2.30 15.44
CA ILE A 122 -4.42 3.47 15.51
C ILE A 122 -3.21 3.25 16.44
N GLY A 123 -3.42 2.57 17.58
CA GLY A 123 -2.36 2.15 18.49
C GLY A 123 -1.22 3.17 18.69
N SER A 124 0.02 2.73 18.48
CA SER A 124 1.22 3.57 18.58
C SER A 124 1.34 4.62 17.46
N TRP A 125 0.52 4.56 16.42
CA TRP A 125 0.55 5.53 15.31
C TRP A 125 -0.21 6.81 15.61
N ALA A 126 -0.95 6.92 16.72
CA ALA A 126 -1.77 8.09 17.02
C ALA A 126 -1.01 9.43 16.93
N GLY A 127 0.22 9.49 17.45
CA GLY A 127 1.06 10.68 17.33
C GLY A 127 1.47 11.01 15.90
N SER A 128 1.88 10.00 15.13
CA SER A 128 2.25 10.15 13.71
C SER A 128 1.06 10.54 12.84
N VAL A 129 -0.12 9.96 13.10
CA VAL A 129 -1.37 10.32 12.43
C VAL A 129 -1.70 11.78 12.68
N ALA A 130 -1.74 12.22 13.95
CA ALA A 130 -2.01 13.61 14.28
C ALA A 130 -1.01 14.57 13.64
N ALA A 131 0.28 14.22 13.59
CA ALA A 131 1.30 14.99 12.92
C ALA A 131 1.08 15.07 11.39
N ALA A 132 0.77 13.95 10.74
CA ALA A 132 0.47 13.91 9.31
C ALA A 132 -0.77 14.75 8.94
N GLN A 133 -1.81 14.71 9.78
CA GLN A 133 -3.00 15.56 9.61
C GLN A 133 -2.64 17.05 9.73
N ALA A 134 -1.81 17.42 10.70
CA ALA A 134 -1.32 18.79 10.84
C ALA A 134 -0.45 19.25 9.64
N LEU A 135 0.29 18.33 9.02
CA LEU A 135 1.06 18.58 7.79
C LEU A 135 0.19 18.61 6.52
N GLY A 136 -1.11 18.30 6.63
CA GLY A 136 -2.07 18.42 5.52
C GLY A 136 -2.13 17.19 4.62
N ILE A 137 -2.01 15.98 5.18
CA ILE A 137 -2.11 14.71 4.44
C ILE A 137 -3.37 14.61 3.54
N ALA A 138 -4.47 15.26 3.93
CA ALA A 138 -5.70 15.30 3.12
C ALA A 138 -5.50 15.94 1.74
N LYS A 139 -4.60 16.92 1.60
CA LYS A 139 -4.27 17.51 0.29
C LYS A 139 -3.57 16.49 -0.60
N LEU A 140 -2.67 15.70 -0.02
CA LEU A 140 -1.99 14.62 -0.73
C LEU A 140 -3.01 13.53 -1.14
N ALA A 141 -3.89 13.14 -0.21
CA ALA A 141 -4.94 12.16 -0.45
C ALA A 141 -5.91 12.60 -1.57
N ALA A 142 -6.19 13.89 -1.71
CA ALA A 142 -7.03 14.42 -2.77
C ALA A 142 -6.39 14.27 -4.17
N ALA A 143 -5.06 14.27 -4.27
CA ALA A 143 -4.33 14.07 -5.52
C ALA A 143 -4.23 12.59 -5.94
N VAL A 144 -4.61 11.65 -5.05
CA VAL A 144 -4.51 10.20 -5.29
C VAL A 144 -5.87 9.65 -5.71
N GLY A 145 -5.90 8.97 -6.86
CA GLY A 145 -7.13 8.43 -7.45
C GLY A 145 -7.02 6.98 -7.88
N ARG A 146 -8.18 6.34 -8.01
CA ARG A 146 -8.34 4.96 -8.42
C ARG A 146 -8.46 4.89 -9.94
N ILE A 147 -7.54 4.20 -10.60
CA ILE A 147 -7.59 3.96 -12.04
C ILE A 147 -8.52 2.78 -12.31
N GLN A 148 -9.53 3.00 -13.14
CA GLN A 148 -10.63 2.06 -13.33
C GLN A 148 -11.23 2.11 -14.75
N PRO A 149 -11.79 0.99 -15.27
CA PRO A 149 -12.48 0.99 -16.56
C PRO A 149 -13.84 1.71 -16.47
N LYS A 150 -14.56 1.82 -17.60
CA LYS A 150 -15.95 2.36 -17.61
C LYS A 150 -16.82 1.67 -16.59
N ASN A 151 -17.58 2.41 -15.78
CA ASN A 151 -18.39 1.89 -14.65
C ASN A 151 -17.52 1.27 -13.54
N GLY A 152 -16.31 1.82 -13.32
CA GLY A 152 -15.42 1.39 -12.27
C GLY A 152 -15.96 1.68 -10.87
N HIS A 153 -15.60 0.83 -9.92
CA HIS A 153 -16.00 0.92 -8.52
C HIS A 153 -15.01 0.13 -7.62
N ALA A 154 -15.26 0.08 -6.31
CA ALA A 154 -14.39 -0.58 -5.33
C ALA A 154 -14.05 -2.04 -5.65
N ALA A 155 -14.96 -2.82 -6.24
CA ALA A 155 -14.68 -4.18 -6.71
C ALA A 155 -14.24 -4.29 -8.19
N ARG A 156 -14.10 -3.18 -8.93
CA ARG A 156 -13.79 -3.18 -10.37
C ARG A 156 -12.92 -1.99 -10.74
N TYR A 157 -11.61 -2.18 -10.60
CA TYR A 157 -10.58 -1.20 -10.87
C TYR A 157 -9.24 -1.89 -11.15
N VAL A 158 -8.25 -1.12 -11.60
CA VAL A 158 -6.95 -1.65 -12.06
C VAL A 158 -5.84 -1.35 -11.05
N GLY A 159 -5.76 -0.09 -10.61
CA GLY A 159 -4.67 0.35 -9.75
C GLY A 159 -4.88 1.75 -9.20
N THR A 160 -3.79 2.34 -8.75
CA THR A 160 -3.72 3.69 -8.18
C THR A 160 -2.95 4.61 -9.14
N GLY A 161 -3.32 5.89 -9.17
CA GLY A 161 -2.55 6.93 -9.85
C GLY A 161 -2.56 8.22 -9.04
N THR A 162 -1.54 9.05 -9.22
CA THR A 162 -1.41 10.32 -8.48
C THR A 162 -1.24 11.50 -9.43
N LEU A 163 -2.02 12.56 -9.25
CA LEU A 163 -1.90 13.80 -10.01
C LEU A 163 -0.59 14.51 -9.64
N ILE A 164 0.29 14.68 -10.63
CA ILE A 164 1.61 15.31 -10.49
C ILE A 164 1.70 16.67 -11.19
N ASP A 165 0.77 16.97 -12.10
CA ASP A 165 0.67 18.25 -12.79
C ASP A 165 -0.79 18.54 -13.11
N ARG A 166 -1.35 19.58 -12.51
CA ARG A 166 -2.74 19.99 -12.76
C ARG A 166 -2.90 20.61 -14.15
N ASP A 167 -2.00 21.49 -14.55
CA ASP A 167 -2.17 22.31 -15.75
C ASP A 167 -2.05 21.46 -17.02
N ALA A 168 -1.14 20.47 -16.99
CA ALA A 168 -1.00 19.49 -18.07
C ALA A 168 -1.89 18.25 -17.89
N GLY A 169 -2.59 18.13 -16.74
CA GLY A 169 -3.42 16.96 -16.42
C GLY A 169 -2.61 15.67 -16.42
N LEU A 170 -1.47 15.63 -15.73
CA LEU A 170 -0.58 14.47 -15.71
C LEU A 170 -0.72 13.67 -14.42
N VAL A 171 -0.91 12.37 -14.57
CA VAL A 171 -1.03 11.38 -13.50
C VAL A 171 0.10 10.38 -13.61
N LEU A 172 0.87 10.19 -12.54
CA LEU A 172 1.88 9.14 -12.45
C LEU A 172 1.26 7.84 -11.93
N THR A 173 1.59 6.73 -12.58
CA THR A 173 1.20 5.36 -12.18
C THR A 173 2.25 4.36 -12.68
N ASN A 174 2.05 3.06 -12.44
CA ASN A 174 2.90 2.01 -13.00
C ASN A 174 2.55 1.68 -14.45
N TYR A 175 3.54 1.21 -15.21
CA TYR A 175 3.29 0.64 -16.54
C TYR A 175 2.39 -0.60 -16.45
N HIS A 176 2.61 -1.49 -15.47
CA HIS A 176 1.81 -2.71 -15.38
C HIS A 176 0.33 -2.44 -15.04
N VAL A 177 -0.01 -1.28 -14.43
CA VAL A 177 -1.41 -0.87 -14.24
C VAL A 177 -2.06 -0.59 -15.60
N ILE A 178 -1.34 0.03 -16.53
CA ILE A 178 -1.82 0.28 -17.90
C ILE A 178 -1.92 -1.05 -18.67
N GLU A 179 -0.93 -1.93 -18.54
CA GLU A 179 -0.94 -3.26 -19.13
C GLU A 179 -2.15 -4.09 -18.66
N GLN A 180 -2.43 -4.09 -17.35
CA GLN A 180 -3.60 -4.76 -16.77
C GLN A 180 -4.93 -4.17 -17.26
N ALA A 181 -5.00 -2.86 -17.51
CA ALA A 181 -6.19 -2.25 -18.10
C ALA A 181 -6.48 -2.83 -19.50
N GLN A 182 -5.44 -3.06 -20.31
CA GLN A 182 -5.59 -3.69 -21.61
C GLN A 182 -5.98 -5.17 -21.50
N GLN A 183 -5.23 -5.92 -20.68
CA GLN A 183 -5.34 -7.38 -20.60
C GLN A 183 -6.60 -7.85 -19.87
N ASN A 184 -6.92 -7.25 -18.72
CA ASN A 184 -7.98 -7.73 -17.84
C ASN A 184 -9.32 -7.05 -18.11
N TYR A 185 -9.30 -5.85 -18.68
CA TYR A 185 -10.50 -5.04 -18.91
C TYR A 185 -10.75 -4.72 -20.39
N GLY A 186 -9.91 -5.19 -21.29
CA GLY A 186 -10.09 -5.03 -22.74
C GLY A 186 -10.05 -3.56 -23.18
N VAL A 187 -9.35 -2.69 -22.44
CA VAL A 187 -9.22 -1.28 -22.83
C VAL A 187 -8.34 -1.21 -24.07
N ALA A 188 -8.96 -0.88 -25.21
CA ALA A 188 -8.25 -0.67 -26.47
C ALA A 188 -7.28 0.51 -26.36
N MET A 189 -6.04 0.30 -26.82
CA MET A 189 -5.03 1.35 -26.91
C MET A 189 -4.18 1.15 -28.15
N THR A 190 -3.83 2.24 -28.80
CA THR A 190 -2.98 2.26 -30.00
C THR A 190 -1.62 2.83 -29.66
N ARG A 191 -0.54 2.09 -29.97
CA ARG A 191 0.83 2.51 -29.70
C ARG A 191 1.37 3.41 -30.81
N ASN A 192 1.98 4.52 -30.43
CA ASN A 192 2.73 5.41 -31.30
C ASN A 192 4.07 5.75 -30.63
N GLY A 193 5.12 4.98 -30.96
CA GLY A 193 6.43 5.12 -30.32
C GLY A 193 6.37 4.78 -28.82
N ASP A 194 6.77 5.75 -28.01
CA ASP A 194 6.77 5.74 -26.54
C ASP A 194 5.43 6.18 -25.93
N ARG A 195 4.40 6.40 -26.75
CA ARG A 195 3.06 6.79 -26.31
C ARG A 195 2.01 5.75 -26.65
N LEU A 196 0.97 5.68 -25.82
CA LEU A 196 -0.24 4.91 -26.05
C LEU A 196 -1.43 5.87 -26.08
N SER A 197 -2.16 5.92 -27.20
CA SER A 197 -3.47 6.55 -27.27
C SER A 197 -4.51 5.62 -26.66
N VAL A 198 -5.38 6.13 -25.78
CA VAL A 198 -6.35 5.31 -25.04
C VAL A 198 -7.72 5.39 -25.72
N ASP A 199 -7.92 4.53 -26.71
CA ASP A 199 -9.11 4.49 -27.56
C ASP A 199 -10.34 3.92 -26.81
N GLY A 200 -10.12 2.93 -25.94
CA GLY A 200 -11.11 2.33 -25.04
C GLY A 200 -11.27 3.11 -23.73
N TRP A 201 -12.29 2.78 -22.92
CA TRP A 201 -12.63 3.59 -21.73
C TRP A 201 -11.86 3.21 -20.46
N LEU A 202 -11.04 4.15 -20.01
CA LEU A 202 -10.25 4.19 -18.78
C LEU A 202 -10.35 5.57 -18.11
N GLU A 203 -10.56 5.59 -16.80
CA GLU A 203 -10.72 6.81 -16.02
C GLU A 203 -9.95 6.71 -14.70
N ILE A 204 -9.69 7.86 -14.08
CA ILE A 204 -9.23 7.97 -12.70
C ILE A 204 -10.33 8.62 -11.86
N ASP A 205 -10.61 8.07 -10.67
CA ASP A 205 -11.54 8.63 -9.68
C ASP A 205 -10.79 9.07 -8.41
N PHE A 206 -10.71 10.37 -8.15
CA PHE A 206 -9.94 10.94 -7.03
C PHE A 206 -10.63 10.83 -5.66
N VAL A 207 -11.89 10.40 -5.58
CA VAL A 207 -12.58 10.20 -4.29
C VAL A 207 -12.35 8.78 -3.77
N GLY A 208 -13.15 7.81 -4.22
CA GLY A 208 -12.99 6.40 -3.87
C GLY A 208 -12.87 6.08 -2.36
N GLU A 209 -13.39 6.92 -1.47
CA GLU A 209 -13.35 6.76 -0.01
C GLU A 209 -14.60 6.03 0.50
N SER A 210 -14.48 5.26 1.60
CA SER A 210 -15.60 4.44 2.10
C SER A 210 -16.76 5.26 2.65
N CYS A 211 -16.50 6.47 3.14
CA CYS A 211 -17.51 7.34 3.75
C CYS A 211 -18.27 8.22 2.74
N SER A 212 -17.93 8.14 1.45
CA SER A 212 -18.42 9.09 0.44
C SER A 212 -18.86 8.36 -0.83
N LEU A 213 -20.06 8.69 -1.30
CA LEU A 213 -20.56 8.28 -2.62
C LEU A 213 -20.19 9.27 -3.73
N ARG A 214 -19.48 10.35 -3.39
CA ARG A 214 -19.03 11.34 -4.38
C ARG A 214 -18.03 10.69 -5.34
N THR A 215 -18.01 11.19 -6.56
CA THR A 215 -17.03 10.79 -7.56
C THR A 215 -16.39 12.03 -8.15
N GLN A 216 -15.11 11.92 -8.49
CA GLN A 216 -14.36 12.97 -9.15
C GLN A 216 -13.51 12.34 -10.24
N ARG A 217 -14.12 12.23 -11.42
CA ARG A 217 -13.65 11.35 -12.48
C ARG A 217 -13.08 12.12 -13.65
N PHE A 218 -12.00 11.61 -14.21
CA PHE A 218 -11.35 12.16 -15.40
C PHE A 218 -10.96 11.05 -16.35
N ARG A 219 -11.08 11.31 -17.64
CA ARG A 219 -10.77 10.34 -18.68
C ARG A 219 -9.27 10.26 -18.89
N ILE A 220 -8.69 9.07 -18.85
CA ILE A 220 -7.30 8.85 -19.30
C ILE A 220 -7.32 8.67 -20.82
N VAL A 221 -6.60 9.53 -21.53
CA VAL A 221 -6.67 9.63 -23.00
C VAL A 221 -5.35 9.31 -23.70
N GLU A 222 -4.24 9.43 -22.98
CA GLU A 222 -2.91 9.14 -23.50
C GLU A 222 -2.02 8.67 -22.34
N VAL A 223 -1.03 7.82 -22.64
CA VAL A 223 -0.01 7.37 -21.70
C VAL A 223 1.36 7.51 -22.34
N ALA A 224 2.28 8.20 -21.68
CA ALA A 224 3.70 8.27 -22.03
C ALA A 224 4.48 7.21 -21.23
N LEU A 225 5.39 6.51 -21.92
CA LEU A 225 6.19 5.41 -21.39
C LEU A 225 7.68 5.78 -21.41
N PRO A 226 8.43 5.54 -20.32
CA PRO A 226 9.84 5.86 -20.29
C PRO A 226 10.64 4.91 -21.19
N GLN A 227 11.82 5.33 -21.65
CA GLN A 227 12.74 4.44 -22.34
C GLN A 227 13.12 3.28 -21.40
N GLY A 228 12.99 2.03 -21.88
CA GLY A 228 13.24 0.85 -21.04
C GLY A 228 12.10 0.52 -20.07
N TYR A 229 10.88 0.99 -20.36
CA TYR A 229 9.69 0.59 -19.62
C TYR A 229 9.53 -0.93 -19.56
N GLY A 230 9.01 -1.42 -18.44
CA GLY A 230 8.72 -2.84 -18.24
C GLY A 230 8.09 -3.07 -16.88
N SER A 231 7.32 -4.15 -16.75
CA SER A 231 6.55 -4.43 -15.54
C SER A 231 7.47 -4.90 -14.40
N THR A 232 7.27 -4.34 -13.21
CA THR A 232 8.00 -4.67 -11.97
C THR A 232 9.53 -4.62 -12.14
N PHE A 233 10.25 -5.70 -11.86
CA PHE A 233 11.71 -5.78 -11.97
C PHE A 233 12.21 -5.89 -13.43
N HIS A 234 11.34 -6.07 -14.41
CA HIS A 234 11.73 -6.28 -15.81
C HIS A 234 12.06 -4.99 -16.57
N GLY A 235 11.83 -3.81 -15.99
CA GLY A 235 12.13 -2.52 -16.60
C GLY A 235 11.80 -1.36 -15.68
N ILE A 236 11.58 -0.19 -16.26
CA ILE A 236 11.05 0.97 -15.54
C ILE A 236 9.53 0.83 -15.47
N ASP A 237 9.03 0.41 -14.32
CA ASP A 237 7.60 0.21 -14.11
C ASP A 237 6.88 1.51 -13.76
N ALA A 238 6.87 2.44 -14.71
CA ALA A 238 6.24 3.74 -14.56
C ALA A 238 5.61 4.18 -15.88
N ALA A 239 4.57 4.99 -15.76
CA ALA A 239 3.87 5.60 -16.88
C ALA A 239 3.26 6.93 -16.43
N VAL A 240 3.27 7.93 -17.32
CA VAL A 240 2.59 9.20 -17.09
C VAL A 240 1.36 9.24 -17.99
N ALA A 241 0.18 9.22 -17.38
CA ALA A 241 -1.09 9.32 -18.06
C ALA A 241 -1.55 10.78 -18.16
N ARG A 242 -2.01 11.19 -19.34
CA ARG A 242 -2.71 12.46 -19.53
C ARG A 242 -4.21 12.25 -19.34
N ILE A 243 -4.83 13.16 -18.59
CA ILE A 243 -6.26 13.13 -18.30
C ILE A 243 -7.01 14.33 -18.87
N GLU A 244 -8.30 14.12 -19.16
CA GLU A 244 -9.22 15.15 -19.61
C GLU A 244 -10.51 15.13 -18.75
N PRO A 245 -11.15 16.30 -18.55
CA PRO A 245 -12.43 16.36 -17.85
C PRO A 245 -13.52 15.61 -18.62
N LEU A 246 -14.40 14.94 -17.88
CA LEU A 246 -15.70 14.48 -18.35
C LEU A 246 -16.71 15.65 -18.29
N PRO A 247 -17.87 15.57 -19.00
CA PRO A 247 -18.85 16.65 -19.08
C PRO A 247 -19.32 17.21 -17.72
N ASP A 248 -19.31 16.39 -16.67
CA ASP A 248 -19.73 16.75 -15.31
C ASP A 248 -18.57 16.67 -14.29
N SER A 249 -17.32 16.70 -14.76
CA SER A 249 -16.17 16.61 -13.86
C SER A 249 -16.05 17.87 -13.01
N PRO A 250 -15.90 17.74 -11.68
CA PRO A 250 -15.54 18.88 -10.83
C PRO A 250 -14.12 19.34 -11.16
N ALA A 251 -13.68 20.48 -10.59
CA ALA A 251 -12.31 20.96 -10.76
C ALA A 251 -11.26 19.91 -10.33
N LEU A 252 -10.09 19.87 -10.98
CA LEU A 252 -9.01 18.98 -10.56
C LEU A 252 -8.52 19.31 -9.14
N PRO A 253 -8.15 18.30 -8.31
CA PRO A 253 -7.48 18.54 -7.04
C PRO A 253 -6.12 19.23 -7.27
N ASP A 254 -5.51 19.75 -6.20
CA ASP A 254 -4.12 20.21 -6.28
C ASP A 254 -3.24 18.98 -6.57
N PRO A 255 -2.19 19.11 -7.41
CA PRO A 255 -1.23 18.03 -7.58
C PRO A 255 -0.45 17.83 -6.28
N VAL A 256 0.18 16.68 -6.12
CA VAL A 256 1.17 16.50 -5.06
C VAL A 256 2.32 17.52 -5.22
N PRO A 257 3.03 17.87 -4.13
CA PRO A 257 4.31 18.58 -4.25
C PRO A 257 5.26 17.86 -5.21
N SER A 258 6.23 18.59 -5.76
CA SER A 258 7.22 18.01 -6.68
C SER A 258 7.85 16.74 -6.09
N LEU A 259 8.10 15.76 -6.96
CA LEU A 259 8.66 14.48 -6.57
C LEU A 259 10.10 14.67 -6.07
N SER A 260 10.54 13.88 -5.10
CA SER A 260 11.92 13.94 -4.63
C SER A 260 12.77 12.87 -5.29
N ALA A 261 13.87 13.29 -5.92
CA ALA A 261 14.94 12.41 -6.39
C ALA A 261 16.20 12.50 -5.49
N GLU A 262 16.07 13.00 -4.26
CA GLU A 262 17.20 13.07 -3.35
C GLU A 262 17.63 11.66 -2.91
N ALA A 263 18.94 11.40 -2.97
CA ALA A 263 19.50 10.09 -2.67
C ALA A 263 19.23 9.61 -1.22
N ALA A 264 19.02 10.55 -0.28
CA ALA A 264 18.68 10.25 1.11
C ALA A 264 17.34 9.51 1.26
N TYR A 265 16.38 9.73 0.35
CA TYR A 265 15.13 8.96 0.38
C TYR A 265 15.32 7.55 -0.19
N ALA A 266 16.27 7.35 -1.10
CA ALA A 266 16.50 6.05 -1.74
C ALA A 266 17.34 5.08 -0.89
N ASN A 267 18.12 5.58 0.06
CA ASN A 267 18.97 4.76 0.94
C ASN A 267 18.33 4.47 2.31
N GLY A 268 17.08 4.90 2.53
CA GLY A 268 16.36 4.68 3.78
C GLY A 268 16.74 5.65 4.91
N ALA A 269 17.47 6.73 4.63
CA ALA A 269 17.81 7.76 5.62
C ALA A 269 16.62 8.72 5.85
N ILE A 270 15.45 8.16 6.18
CA ILE A 270 14.20 8.90 6.37
C ILE A 270 13.52 8.53 7.67
N SER A 271 12.79 9.49 8.23
CA SER A 271 12.11 9.35 9.52
C SER A 271 10.82 8.51 9.43
N SER A 272 10.21 8.45 8.25
CA SER A 272 8.85 7.96 8.08
C SER A 272 8.58 7.51 6.66
N LEU A 273 7.73 6.49 6.47
CA LEU A 273 7.27 6.06 5.17
C LEU A 273 5.77 5.77 5.24
N ALA A 274 5.03 6.25 4.25
CA ALA A 274 3.66 5.82 4.00
C ALA A 274 3.33 5.83 2.51
N LEU A 275 2.21 5.22 2.17
CA LEU A 275 1.59 5.30 0.85
C LEU A 275 0.08 5.50 0.99
N ILE A 276 -0.52 6.15 0.00
CA ILE A 276 -1.97 6.24 -0.15
C ILE A 276 -2.35 5.51 -1.43
N GLY A 277 -3.30 4.60 -1.34
CA GLY A 277 -3.74 3.82 -2.50
C GLY A 277 -5.06 3.09 -2.29
N PHE A 278 -5.38 2.22 -3.23
CA PHE A 278 -6.65 1.47 -3.26
C PHE A 278 -6.36 -0.03 -3.16
N PRO A 279 -6.10 -0.57 -1.95
CA PRO A 279 -5.83 -1.98 -1.78
C PRO A 279 -7.10 -2.82 -2.03
N ALA A 280 -6.96 -3.82 -2.90
CA ALA A 280 -8.00 -4.73 -3.33
C ALA A 280 -8.25 -5.78 -2.27
N GLN A 281 -9.33 -6.51 -2.48
CA GLN A 281 -9.50 -7.76 -1.78
C GLN A 281 -8.29 -8.65 -2.13
N PRO A 282 -7.59 -9.21 -1.13
CA PRO A 282 -6.50 -10.14 -1.39
C PRO A 282 -7.02 -11.26 -2.30
N ALA A 283 -6.21 -11.63 -3.30
CA ALA A 283 -6.47 -12.82 -4.08
C ALA A 283 -6.47 -14.03 -3.14
N LEU A 284 -7.40 -14.96 -3.38
CA LEU A 284 -7.65 -16.16 -2.58
C LEU A 284 -6.34 -16.74 -2.03
N GLN A 285 -6.05 -16.47 -0.75
CA GLN A 285 -5.12 -17.29 0.00
C GLN A 285 -5.98 -18.40 0.56
N ASP A 286 -6.00 -19.52 -0.15
CA ASP A 286 -6.58 -20.72 0.43
C ASP A 286 -5.65 -21.13 1.57
N GLY A 287 -6.13 -20.89 2.78
CA GLY A 287 -5.71 -21.67 3.92
C GLY A 287 -5.91 -23.15 3.60
N LYS A 288 -5.25 -24.02 4.36
CA LYS A 288 -5.45 -25.45 4.14
C LYS A 288 -6.86 -25.84 4.55
N ASP A 289 -7.28 -25.37 5.72
CA ASP A 289 -8.54 -25.74 6.36
C ASP A 289 -9.47 -24.52 6.60
N VAL A 290 -8.97 -23.28 6.46
CA VAL A 290 -9.72 -22.04 6.72
C VAL A 290 -9.88 -21.18 5.46
N ASP A 291 -11.11 -20.67 5.24
CA ASP A 291 -11.36 -19.60 4.27
C ASP A 291 -10.86 -18.26 4.83
N TRP A 292 -9.57 -17.96 4.63
CA TRP A 292 -8.98 -16.69 5.06
C TRP A 292 -9.55 -15.48 4.33
N ASN A 293 -10.21 -15.66 3.18
CA ASN A 293 -10.90 -14.57 2.51
C ASN A 293 -12.15 -14.16 3.28
N PHE A 294 -12.91 -15.14 3.79
CA PHE A 294 -13.99 -14.88 4.73
C PHE A 294 -13.46 -14.16 5.97
N VAL A 295 -12.39 -14.67 6.59
CA VAL A 295 -11.82 -14.07 7.80
C VAL A 295 -11.41 -12.62 7.55
N LEU A 296 -10.54 -12.36 6.57
CA LEU A 296 -10.06 -11.01 6.26
C LEU A 296 -11.23 -10.09 5.86
N ARG A 297 -12.18 -10.57 5.05
CA ARG A 297 -13.34 -9.77 4.64
C ARG A 297 -14.16 -9.31 5.84
N VAL A 298 -14.49 -10.23 6.74
CA VAL A 298 -15.30 -9.93 7.92
C VAL A 298 -14.52 -9.02 8.87
N LEU A 299 -13.24 -9.32 9.12
CA LEU A 299 -12.40 -8.54 10.03
C LEU A 299 -12.19 -7.09 9.55
N PHE A 300 -12.06 -6.88 8.24
CA PHE A 300 -11.90 -5.56 7.62
C PHE A 300 -13.21 -4.90 7.15
N GLY A 301 -14.36 -5.40 7.59
CA GLY A 301 -15.67 -4.81 7.28
C GLY A 301 -16.03 -4.85 5.79
N ASN A 302 -15.40 -5.72 5.01
CA ASN A 302 -15.56 -5.83 3.56
C ASN A 302 -15.23 -4.51 2.80
N ARG A 303 -14.40 -3.64 3.38
CA ARG A 303 -14.06 -2.33 2.82
C ARG A 303 -12.77 -2.40 2.00
N PHE A 304 -12.81 -3.08 0.86
CA PHE A 304 -11.70 -3.14 -0.09
C PHE A 304 -11.91 -2.19 -1.28
N GLY A 305 -10.83 -1.88 -1.99
CA GLY A 305 -10.84 -0.99 -3.15
C GLY A 305 -11.21 0.44 -2.84
N VAL A 306 -11.15 0.83 -1.57
CA VAL A 306 -11.34 2.19 -1.07
C VAL A 306 -10.01 2.80 -0.68
N LYS A 307 -9.94 4.14 -0.71
CA LYS A 307 -8.71 4.88 -0.42
C LYS A 307 -8.24 4.63 1.01
N ARG A 308 -6.97 4.28 1.16
CA ARG A 308 -6.35 4.02 2.45
C ARG A 308 -4.95 4.62 2.53
N LEU A 309 -4.55 5.04 3.72
CA LEU A 309 -3.17 5.33 4.06
C LEU A 309 -2.55 4.13 4.78
N ALA A 310 -1.41 3.66 4.30
CA ALA A 310 -0.66 2.58 4.91
C ALA A 310 0.74 3.07 5.28
N PRO A 311 1.05 3.26 6.58
CA PRO A 311 2.40 3.54 7.01
C PRO A 311 3.25 2.27 6.98
N GLY A 312 4.58 2.45 6.93
CA GLY A 312 5.55 1.37 6.98
C GLY A 312 6.97 1.88 7.21
N GLN A 313 7.92 1.00 6.93
CA GLN A 313 9.35 1.17 7.12
C GLN A 313 10.11 0.63 5.91
N PHE A 314 11.35 1.10 5.77
CA PHE A 314 12.29 0.53 4.81
C PHE A 314 12.68 -0.89 5.21
N THR A 315 12.73 -1.79 4.22
CA THR A 315 13.13 -3.19 4.43
C THR A 315 14.34 -3.58 3.59
N LEU A 316 14.57 -2.90 2.46
CA LEU A 316 15.68 -3.17 1.56
C LEU A 316 16.22 -1.87 0.96
N PRO A 317 17.54 -1.67 0.94
CA PRO A 317 18.16 -0.51 0.29
C PRO A 317 18.04 -0.60 -1.24
N LEU A 318 18.32 0.53 -1.90
CA LEU A 318 18.28 0.64 -3.35
C LEU A 318 19.11 -0.45 -4.06
N GLY A 319 18.43 -1.18 -4.94
CA GLY A 319 19.04 -2.15 -5.84
C GLY A 319 19.59 -3.40 -5.16
N SER A 320 19.10 -3.73 -3.96
CA SER A 320 19.55 -4.93 -3.23
C SER A 320 18.72 -6.18 -3.51
N HIS A 321 17.62 -6.07 -4.25
CA HIS A 321 16.78 -7.21 -4.60
C HIS A 321 17.39 -7.99 -5.79
N ALA A 322 17.47 -9.32 -5.69
CA ALA A 322 18.17 -10.14 -6.69
C ALA A 322 17.57 -10.08 -8.11
N LEU A 323 16.26 -9.85 -8.23
CA LEU A 323 15.60 -9.68 -9.53
C LEU A 323 15.81 -8.28 -10.12
N ASP A 324 16.25 -7.31 -9.32
CA ASP A 324 16.43 -5.93 -9.73
C ASP A 324 17.80 -5.71 -10.42
N GLN A 325 17.91 -6.21 -11.64
CA GLN A 325 19.12 -6.05 -12.46
C GLN A 325 19.43 -4.59 -12.78
N GLY A 326 18.43 -3.70 -12.73
CA GLY A 326 18.59 -2.27 -12.96
C GLY A 326 19.03 -1.48 -11.73
N ARG A 327 19.07 -2.11 -10.55
CA ARG A 327 19.37 -1.48 -9.26
C ARG A 327 18.51 -0.23 -8.98
N ARG A 328 17.24 -0.29 -9.33
CA ARG A 328 16.28 0.83 -9.32
C ARG A 328 15.22 0.72 -8.21
N ALA A 329 15.11 -0.42 -7.54
CA ALA A 329 14.05 -0.69 -6.57
C ALA A 329 14.53 -0.55 -5.12
N ILE A 330 13.65 -0.04 -4.26
CA ILE A 330 13.76 -0.09 -2.81
C ILE A 330 12.72 -1.07 -2.24
N GLY A 331 12.93 -1.54 -1.01
CA GLY A 331 11.94 -2.34 -0.29
C GLY A 331 11.31 -1.59 0.87
N HIS A 332 10.02 -1.85 1.11
CA HIS A 332 9.29 -1.36 2.28
C HIS A 332 8.32 -2.41 2.82
N ASP A 333 7.74 -2.16 3.99
CA ASP A 333 6.70 -3.01 4.60
C ASP A 333 5.35 -2.31 4.78
N ALA A 334 5.07 -1.14 4.19
CA ALA A 334 3.70 -0.60 4.25
C ALA A 334 2.65 -1.64 3.82
N THR A 335 1.50 -1.75 4.52
CA THR A 335 0.48 -2.77 4.20
C THR A 335 -0.19 -2.47 2.86
N THR A 336 0.03 -3.36 1.89
CA THR A 336 -0.54 -3.26 0.54
C THR A 336 -1.23 -4.56 0.14
N PHE A 337 -2.21 -4.44 -0.75
CA PHE A 337 -2.79 -5.53 -1.52
C PHE A 337 -2.78 -5.16 -3.00
N GLY A 338 -3.23 -6.07 -3.87
CA GLY A 338 -3.42 -5.77 -5.30
C GLY A 338 -4.17 -4.44 -5.49
N GLY A 339 -3.93 -3.70 -6.56
CA GLY A 339 -4.56 -2.40 -6.78
C GLY A 339 -3.91 -1.21 -6.02
N ALA A 340 -3.05 -1.45 -5.03
CA ALA A 340 -2.19 -0.41 -4.45
C ALA A 340 -1.03 -0.01 -5.39
N SER A 341 -0.73 -0.80 -6.42
CA SER A 341 0.23 -0.45 -7.48
C SER A 341 -0.06 0.93 -8.05
N GLY A 342 0.98 1.75 -8.17
CA GLY A 342 0.93 3.12 -8.66
C GLY A 342 0.78 4.15 -7.54
N SER A 343 0.72 3.71 -6.28
CA SER A 343 0.78 4.60 -5.13
C SER A 343 2.18 5.18 -4.99
N LEU A 344 2.27 6.49 -4.72
CA LEU A 344 3.53 7.10 -4.32
C LEU A 344 3.91 6.64 -2.91
N VAL A 345 5.21 6.44 -2.72
CA VAL A 345 5.83 6.27 -1.42
C VAL A 345 6.36 7.64 -0.98
N MET A 346 5.98 8.06 0.22
CA MET A 346 6.22 9.39 0.74
C MET A 346 6.82 9.38 2.14
N SER A 347 7.60 10.42 2.45
CA SER A 347 8.01 10.71 3.82
C SER A 347 6.93 11.57 4.48
N TRP A 348 5.89 10.91 4.96
CA TRP A 348 4.63 11.53 5.39
C TRP A 348 4.70 12.37 6.68
N LEU A 349 5.81 12.31 7.41
CA LEU A 349 6.07 13.14 8.59
C LEU A 349 7.12 14.23 8.36
N ASP A 350 7.75 14.27 7.17
CA ASP A 350 8.68 15.35 6.81
C ASP A 350 7.92 16.56 6.27
N ASP A 351 8.52 17.74 6.38
CA ASP A 351 7.95 18.96 5.82
C ASP A 351 7.74 18.82 4.31
N ARG A 352 6.58 19.28 3.82
CA ARG A 352 6.11 19.15 2.43
C ARG A 352 5.92 17.70 1.94
N THR A 353 6.01 16.70 2.82
CA THR A 353 5.66 15.28 2.56
C THR A 353 6.20 14.75 1.21
N PRO A 354 7.52 14.78 0.97
CA PRO A 354 8.08 14.46 -0.33
C PRO A 354 7.78 13.02 -0.73
N SER A 355 7.32 12.84 -1.96
CA SER A 355 7.13 11.53 -2.59
C SER A 355 8.39 11.13 -3.35
N PHE A 356 8.96 9.97 -3.05
CA PHE A 356 10.32 9.60 -3.50
C PHE A 356 10.43 8.26 -4.21
N ALA A 357 9.35 7.49 -4.26
CA ALA A 357 9.29 6.25 -5.02
C ALA A 357 7.86 5.92 -5.46
N LEU A 358 7.73 4.96 -6.38
CA LEU A 358 6.44 4.48 -6.90
C LEU A 358 6.27 2.99 -6.58
N HIS A 359 5.34 2.65 -5.70
CA HIS A 359 5.05 1.26 -5.33
C HIS A 359 4.56 0.46 -6.53
N PHE A 360 5.13 -0.73 -6.78
CA PHE A 360 4.75 -1.58 -7.92
C PHE A 360 4.36 -3.01 -7.56
N GLY A 361 4.61 -3.46 -6.33
CA GLY A 361 4.19 -4.80 -5.91
C GLY A 361 4.95 -5.29 -4.69
N GLY A 362 4.80 -6.58 -4.41
CA GLY A 362 5.42 -7.19 -3.25
C GLY A 362 5.23 -8.69 -3.22
N THR A 363 5.94 -9.29 -2.28
CA THR A 363 5.83 -10.70 -1.94
C THR A 363 5.31 -10.79 -0.52
N THR A 364 4.13 -11.41 -0.35
CA THR A 364 3.47 -11.59 0.96
C THR A 364 4.45 -12.15 1.99
N GLY A 365 4.52 -11.49 3.15
CA GLY A 365 5.41 -11.81 4.26
C GLY A 365 6.92 -11.65 3.98
N ALA A 366 7.32 -11.12 2.83
CA ALA A 366 8.72 -10.84 2.51
C ALA A 366 8.99 -9.33 2.43
N SER A 367 8.50 -8.67 1.38
CA SER A 367 8.70 -7.23 1.20
C SER A 367 7.76 -6.70 0.14
N ASN A 368 7.38 -5.45 0.28
CA ASN A 368 6.88 -4.63 -0.82
C ASN A 368 8.05 -3.91 -1.49
N TYR A 369 7.85 -3.49 -2.74
CA TYR A 369 8.86 -2.91 -3.60
C TYR A 369 8.33 -1.65 -4.29
N ALA A 370 9.22 -0.69 -4.48
CA ALA A 370 8.92 0.56 -5.16
C ALA A 370 10.07 0.99 -6.06
N LEU A 371 9.75 1.62 -7.18
CA LEU A 371 10.69 2.22 -8.11
C LEU A 371 11.24 3.53 -7.51
N SER A 372 12.55 3.62 -7.31
CA SER A 372 13.21 4.81 -6.77
C SER A 372 13.27 5.94 -7.79
N PHE A 373 12.82 7.12 -7.39
CA PHE A 373 12.93 8.32 -8.22
C PHE A 373 14.37 8.84 -8.33
N ALA A 374 15.20 8.60 -7.32
CA ALA A 374 16.63 8.92 -7.41
C ALA A 374 17.33 8.09 -8.49
N ALA A 375 16.89 6.85 -8.73
CA ALA A 375 17.48 5.97 -9.73
C ALA A 375 16.99 6.29 -11.16
N GLU A 376 15.73 6.71 -11.31
CA GLU A 376 15.08 6.87 -12.63
C GLU A 376 14.66 8.31 -12.96
N ARG A 377 15.23 9.31 -12.28
CA ARG A 377 14.86 10.73 -12.45
C ARG A 377 14.79 11.16 -13.91
N ASP A 378 15.83 10.88 -14.68
CA ASP A 378 15.94 11.36 -16.06
C ASP A 378 14.91 10.67 -16.97
N ALA A 379 14.71 9.36 -16.80
CA ALA A 379 13.74 8.59 -17.55
C ALA A 379 12.30 9.03 -17.26
N LEU A 380 11.99 9.34 -16.00
CA LEU A 380 10.69 9.86 -15.58
C LEU A 380 10.49 11.32 -16.02
N GLY A 381 11.55 12.13 -15.96
CA GLY A 381 11.53 13.50 -16.47
C GLY A 381 11.24 13.57 -17.97
N ALA A 382 11.77 12.63 -18.76
CA ALA A 382 11.54 12.55 -20.20
C ALA A 382 10.05 12.32 -20.58
N ILE A 383 9.25 11.77 -19.66
CA ILE A 383 7.80 11.54 -19.85
C ILE A 383 6.91 12.54 -19.10
N GLY A 384 7.50 13.60 -18.52
CA GLY A 384 6.78 14.72 -17.92
C GLY A 384 6.69 14.72 -16.39
N ALA A 385 7.34 13.77 -15.69
CA ALA A 385 7.43 13.83 -14.23
C ALA A 385 8.28 15.03 -13.79
N ARG A 386 7.85 15.73 -12.73
CA ARG A 386 8.53 16.92 -12.19
C ARG A 386 9.09 16.63 -10.81
N PHE A 387 10.36 17.03 -10.61
CA PHE A 387 11.11 16.86 -9.36
C PHE A 387 11.44 18.21 -8.73
#